data_AF-A0A212CNI3-F1
#
_entry.id   AF-A0A212CNI3-F1
#
_cell.length_a   1.000
_cell.length_b   1.000
_cell.length_c   1.000
_cell.angle_alpha   90.00
_cell.angle_beta   90.00
_cell.angle_gamma   90.00
#
_symmetry.space_group_name_H-M   'P 1'
#
loop_
_entity.id
_entity.type
_entity.pdbx_description
1 polymer ?
#
loop_
_entity_poly.entity_id
_entity_poly.type
_entity_poly.pdbx_seq_one_letter_code
_entity_poly.pdbx_strand_id
1 'polypeptide(L)'
;MPCNYLDDDGGDHDDGGVATYTDKLFKFRNNRWEDILSDEVNVARGVASLFAGRSVACVDRKGSGRYSIYIANYAYGNVGPDALIEMDPEASDLSRGILALRDVAAEAGVSKYTAPPFPARQAPQHYPAAPIVTVHDTWTSGWKTSPDTLSGMDPKGGRGVSVGPILSSSASDIFCDNENGPNFLFHNRGDGTFVDAAASAGVDDPHQHGRGVALADFNRDGKVDIVYGNWNGPHRLYLQMSAHGKVRFRDIASPKFSMPSPVRTVIAADFDNDQELEVFFNNFAHRSSSANRLFRIIRREHGDPLIEELNPGDALEPEGRGTALPLAGMMQPAP
;
A
#
# COMPACT_ATOMS: atom_id res chain seq x y z
N MET A 1 5.73 -15.07 -8.17
CA MET A 1 7.12 -14.88 -8.65
C MET A 1 7.60 -13.52 -8.16
N PRO A 2 8.86 -13.31 -7.74
CA PRO A 2 9.31 -11.99 -7.32
C PRO A 2 9.56 -11.14 -8.56
N CYS A 3 8.69 -10.16 -8.79
CA CYS A 3 8.96 -9.02 -9.65
C CYS A 3 9.25 -7.84 -8.73
N ASN A 4 10.37 -7.15 -8.94
CA ASN A 4 10.68 -5.93 -8.19
C ASN A 4 10.31 -4.74 -9.08
N TYR A 5 9.44 -3.88 -8.58
CA TYR A 5 9.19 -2.56 -9.14
C TYR A 5 10.14 -1.59 -8.47
N LEU A 6 10.78 -0.72 -9.24
CA LEU A 6 11.59 0.37 -8.72
C LEU A 6 11.17 1.65 -9.44
N ASP A 7 10.74 2.63 -8.66
CA ASP A 7 10.62 4.02 -9.09
C ASP A 7 12.05 4.62 -9.16
N ASP A 8 12.32 5.42 -10.18
CA ASP A 8 13.62 6.06 -10.42
C ASP A 8 13.40 7.57 -10.60
N ASP A 9 13.14 8.23 -9.48
CA ASP A 9 13.11 9.69 -9.40
C ASP A 9 14.56 10.23 -9.49
N GLY A 10 15.04 10.34 -10.73
CA GLY A 10 16.27 11.05 -11.06
C GLY A 10 16.25 12.47 -10.49
N GLY A 11 17.32 12.84 -9.79
CA GLY A 11 17.35 13.98 -8.88
C GLY A 11 17.00 15.35 -9.47
N ASP A 12 16.57 16.22 -8.54
CA ASP A 12 16.27 17.64 -8.71
C ASP A 12 15.18 17.93 -9.77
N HIS A 13 13.90 17.88 -9.37
CA HIS A 13 12.88 18.93 -9.56
C HIS A 13 11.43 18.38 -9.51
N ASP A 14 10.63 18.93 -8.58
CA ASP A 14 9.17 18.84 -8.42
C ASP A 14 8.53 17.44 -8.30
N ASP A 15 8.42 16.97 -7.04
CA ASP A 15 7.79 15.71 -6.56
C ASP A 15 6.26 15.63 -6.77
N GLY A 16 5.72 16.29 -7.81
CA GLY A 16 4.33 16.30 -8.25
C GLY A 16 4.14 16.27 -9.77
N GLY A 17 5.18 15.89 -10.51
CA GLY A 17 5.26 16.03 -11.98
C GLY A 17 5.41 14.73 -12.76
N VAL A 18 5.52 14.89 -14.08
CA VAL A 18 5.85 13.80 -15.03
C VAL A 18 7.33 13.44 -14.83
N ALA A 19 7.61 12.19 -14.46
CA ALA A 19 8.96 11.69 -14.26
C ALA A 19 9.78 11.75 -15.56
N THR A 20 11.09 12.01 -15.42
CA THR A 20 12.03 12.07 -16.56
C THR A 20 12.28 10.69 -17.15
N TYR A 21 12.08 9.65 -16.34
CA TYR A 21 12.19 8.25 -16.71
C TYR A 21 10.89 7.54 -16.34
N THR A 22 10.58 6.48 -17.07
CA THR A 22 9.48 5.61 -16.69
C THR A 22 9.88 4.73 -15.52
N ASP A 23 8.89 4.32 -14.75
CA ASP A 23 9.01 3.23 -13.80
C ASP A 23 9.69 1.98 -14.39
N LYS A 24 10.33 1.19 -13.54
CA LYS A 24 10.99 -0.06 -13.93
C LYS A 24 10.31 -1.26 -13.33
N LEU A 25 10.17 -2.30 -14.14
CA LEU A 25 9.64 -3.58 -13.69
C LEU A 25 10.65 -4.68 -14.04
N PHE A 26 11.26 -5.29 -13.02
CA PHE A 26 12.29 -6.27 -13.25
C PHE A 26 11.76 -7.70 -13.23
N LYS A 27 12.15 -8.48 -14.23
CA LYS A 27 11.94 -9.93 -14.29
C LYS A 27 13.28 -10.64 -14.43
N PHE A 28 13.50 -11.69 -13.64
CA PHE A 28 14.64 -12.57 -13.83
C PHE A 28 14.39 -13.48 -15.04
N ARG A 29 15.10 -13.24 -16.15
CA ARG A 29 15.12 -14.09 -17.36
C ARG A 29 16.52 -14.07 -17.97
N ASN A 30 16.87 -15.09 -18.76
CA ASN A 30 18.20 -15.20 -19.38
C ASN A 30 19.37 -15.08 -18.38
N ASN A 31 19.22 -15.62 -17.16
CA ASN A 31 20.19 -15.51 -16.05
C ASN A 31 20.55 -14.08 -15.62
N ARG A 32 19.68 -13.10 -15.85
CA ARG A 32 19.85 -11.73 -15.35
C ARG A 32 18.51 -11.08 -15.03
N TRP A 33 18.53 -9.99 -14.29
CA TRP A 33 17.38 -9.12 -14.12
C TRP A 33 17.26 -8.21 -15.32
N GLU A 34 16.11 -8.22 -15.98
CA GLU A 34 15.82 -7.38 -17.14
C GLU A 34 14.61 -6.51 -16.83
N ASP A 35 14.68 -5.23 -17.22
CA ASP A 35 13.55 -4.31 -17.15
C ASP A 35 12.58 -4.60 -18.30
N ILE A 36 11.42 -5.16 -17.96
CA ILE A 36 10.42 -5.57 -18.95
C ILE A 36 9.55 -4.41 -19.45
N LEU A 37 9.50 -3.28 -18.75
CA LEU A 37 8.82 -2.08 -19.27
C LEU A 37 9.60 -1.45 -20.43
N SER A 38 10.92 -1.64 -20.44
CA SER A 38 11.82 -1.23 -21.53
C SER A 38 11.81 -2.17 -22.74
N ASP A 39 11.09 -3.30 -22.71
CA ASP A 39 10.93 -4.16 -23.89
C ASP A 39 10.17 -3.41 -25.00
N GLU A 40 10.62 -3.55 -26.26
CA GLU A 40 10.05 -2.85 -27.42
C GLU A 40 8.51 -2.99 -27.51
N VAL A 41 7.99 -4.18 -27.20
CA VAL A 41 6.54 -4.45 -27.20
C VAL A 41 5.79 -3.60 -26.16
N ASN A 42 6.38 -3.36 -24.99
CA ASN A 42 5.75 -2.62 -23.89
C ASN A 42 5.94 -1.11 -24.04
N VAL A 43 7.07 -0.68 -24.59
CA VAL A 43 7.30 0.71 -25.03
C VAL A 43 6.28 1.10 -26.10
N ALA A 44 6.09 0.26 -27.12
CA ALA A 44 5.11 0.53 -28.20
C ALA A 44 3.67 0.57 -27.70
N ARG A 45 3.38 -0.12 -26.57
CA ARG A 45 2.07 -0.15 -25.92
C ARG A 45 1.84 0.99 -24.93
N GLY A 46 2.87 1.77 -24.61
CA GLY A 46 2.77 2.89 -23.67
C GLY A 46 2.32 2.47 -22.27
N VAL A 47 2.72 1.27 -21.83
CA VAL A 47 2.28 0.69 -20.54
C VAL A 47 2.96 1.37 -19.35
N ALA A 48 4.17 1.88 -19.57
CA ALA A 48 4.98 2.47 -18.54
C ALA A 48 4.38 3.81 -18.09
N SER A 49 4.18 3.96 -16.77
CA SER A 49 3.74 5.23 -16.19
C SER A 49 4.89 6.24 -16.25
N LEU A 50 4.53 7.50 -16.46
CA LEU A 50 5.41 8.65 -16.29
C LEU A 50 5.06 9.42 -15.02
N PHE A 51 4.26 8.84 -14.13
CA PHE A 51 3.90 9.43 -12.84
C PHE A 51 4.60 8.64 -11.75
N ALA A 52 5.17 9.35 -10.77
CA ALA A 52 5.85 8.72 -9.64
C ALA A 52 4.92 7.73 -8.90
N GLY A 53 5.32 6.47 -8.91
CA GLY A 53 4.61 5.33 -8.33
C GLY A 53 5.13 5.02 -6.93
N ARG A 54 4.49 5.58 -5.90
CA ARG A 54 5.02 5.57 -4.52
C ARG A 54 4.84 4.27 -3.76
N SER A 55 3.95 3.41 -4.19
CA SER A 55 3.81 2.09 -3.57
C SER A 55 3.19 1.16 -4.59
N VAL A 56 3.64 -0.09 -4.55
CA VAL A 56 3.15 -1.12 -5.44
C VAL A 56 2.69 -2.33 -4.67
N ALA A 57 1.76 -3.08 -5.22
CA ALA A 57 1.41 -4.37 -4.65
C ALA A 57 1.00 -5.36 -5.74
N CYS A 58 1.30 -6.63 -5.49
CA CYS A 58 0.83 -7.72 -6.34
C CYS A 58 -0.63 -8.06 -6.00
N VAL A 59 -1.49 -8.12 -7.01
CA VAL A 59 -2.93 -8.38 -6.87
C VAL A 59 -3.32 -9.56 -7.74
N ASP A 60 -3.79 -10.67 -7.17
CA ASP A 60 -4.44 -11.74 -7.95
C ASP A 60 -5.93 -11.44 -8.08
N ARG A 61 -6.27 -10.43 -8.88
CA ARG A 61 -7.64 -9.92 -8.95
C ARG A 61 -8.65 -10.96 -9.46
N LYS A 62 -8.19 -11.93 -10.26
CA LYS A 62 -9.02 -12.97 -10.89
C LYS A 62 -8.96 -14.32 -10.17
N GLY A 63 -8.20 -14.45 -9.08
CA GLY A 63 -8.00 -15.72 -8.37
C GLY A 63 -7.36 -16.81 -9.23
N SER A 64 -6.57 -16.41 -10.23
CA SER A 64 -6.02 -17.31 -11.26
C SER A 64 -4.57 -17.72 -11.00
N GLY A 65 -3.95 -17.20 -9.94
CA GLY A 65 -2.51 -17.28 -9.68
C GLY A 65 -1.67 -16.36 -10.59
N ARG A 66 -2.32 -15.57 -11.46
CA ARG A 66 -1.65 -14.53 -12.27
C ARG A 66 -1.86 -13.18 -11.60
N TYR A 67 -0.76 -12.53 -11.25
CA TYR A 67 -0.76 -11.27 -10.54
C TYR A 67 -0.76 -10.08 -11.52
N SER A 68 -1.58 -9.10 -11.19
CA SER A 68 -1.43 -7.71 -11.62
C SER A 68 -0.53 -6.97 -10.63
N ILE A 69 0.06 -5.85 -11.05
CA ILE A 69 0.81 -4.94 -10.20
C ILE A 69 -0.02 -3.66 -10.09
N TYR A 70 -0.57 -3.44 -8.92
CA TYR A 70 -1.21 -2.18 -8.59
C TYR A 70 -0.13 -1.16 -8.23
N ILE A 71 -0.25 0.06 -8.73
CA ILE A 71 0.66 1.16 -8.48
C ILE A 71 -0.17 2.33 -7.97
N ALA A 72 0.09 2.73 -6.72
CA ALA A 72 -0.44 3.94 -6.13
C ALA A 72 0.37 5.14 -6.62
N ASN A 73 -0.26 5.97 -7.46
CA ASN A 73 0.42 7.09 -8.09
C ASN A 73 0.24 8.38 -7.29
N TYR A 74 1.15 9.32 -7.53
CA TYR A 74 0.97 10.69 -7.08
C TYR A 74 0.03 11.45 -8.02
N ALA A 75 -1.27 11.36 -7.74
CA ALA A 75 -2.30 11.97 -8.56
C ALA A 75 -2.49 13.47 -8.23
N TYR A 76 -2.28 14.35 -9.20
CA TYR A 76 -2.61 15.78 -9.07
C TYR A 76 -3.82 16.16 -9.91
N GLY A 77 -4.90 16.59 -9.25
CA GLY A 77 -6.15 16.92 -9.93
C GLY A 77 -6.72 15.72 -10.69
N ASN A 78 -6.68 15.77 -12.02
CA ASN A 78 -7.14 14.71 -12.93
C ASN A 78 -5.97 14.04 -13.69
N VAL A 79 -4.76 14.11 -13.15
CA VAL A 79 -3.53 13.60 -13.77
C VAL A 79 -2.93 12.52 -12.87
N GLY A 80 -2.42 11.44 -13.46
CA GLY A 80 -1.76 10.34 -12.77
C GLY A 80 -2.67 9.48 -11.89
N PRO A 81 -3.77 8.90 -12.41
CA PRO A 81 -4.59 7.97 -11.62
C PRO A 81 -3.78 6.72 -11.25
N ASP A 82 -4.21 6.01 -10.22
CA ASP A 82 -3.62 4.71 -9.88
C ASP A 82 -3.66 3.75 -11.08
N ALA A 83 -2.59 2.98 -11.25
CA ALA A 83 -2.44 2.04 -12.36
C ALA A 83 -2.56 0.58 -11.90
N LEU A 84 -2.93 -0.31 -12.82
CA LEU A 84 -3.01 -1.75 -12.56
C LEU A 84 -2.46 -2.48 -13.78
N ILE A 85 -1.16 -2.79 -13.73
CA ILE A 85 -0.46 -3.40 -14.85
C ILE A 85 -0.60 -4.93 -14.79
N GLU A 86 -1.02 -5.56 -15.87
CA GLU A 86 -1.09 -7.01 -15.96
C GLU A 86 -0.53 -7.55 -17.28
N MET A 87 -0.16 -8.83 -17.27
CA MET A 87 0.19 -9.55 -18.50
C MET A 87 -1.02 -9.63 -19.43
N ASP A 88 -0.81 -9.28 -20.69
CA ASP A 88 -1.74 -9.52 -21.79
C ASP A 88 -1.47 -10.92 -22.38
N PRO A 89 -2.33 -11.92 -22.13
CA PRO A 89 -2.09 -13.28 -22.60
C PRO A 89 -2.24 -13.42 -24.12
N GLU A 90 -3.02 -12.57 -24.78
CA GLU A 90 -3.26 -12.66 -26.23
C GLU A 90 -2.08 -12.06 -27.02
N ALA A 91 -1.41 -11.07 -26.43
CA ALA A 91 -0.26 -10.43 -27.03
C ALA A 91 1.10 -10.99 -26.60
N SER A 92 1.12 -11.81 -25.55
CA SER A 92 2.35 -12.43 -25.07
C SER A 92 2.65 -13.72 -25.84
N ASP A 93 3.93 -13.93 -26.13
CA ASP A 93 4.45 -15.20 -26.61
C ASP A 93 5.61 -15.62 -25.72
N LEU A 94 5.27 -16.29 -24.62
CA LEU A 94 6.25 -16.72 -23.62
C LEU A 94 7.24 -17.74 -24.18
N SER A 95 6.87 -18.49 -25.22
CA SER A 95 7.77 -19.45 -25.88
C SER A 95 8.92 -18.75 -26.62
N ARG A 96 8.68 -17.51 -27.04
CA ARG A 96 9.66 -16.61 -27.67
C ARG A 96 10.22 -15.57 -26.70
N GLY A 97 9.88 -15.66 -25.41
CA GLY A 97 10.30 -14.71 -24.38
C GLY A 97 9.60 -13.36 -24.44
N ILE A 98 8.54 -13.21 -25.24
CA ILE A 98 7.77 -11.98 -25.39
C ILE A 98 6.72 -11.91 -24.29
N LEU A 99 6.85 -10.93 -23.40
CA LEU A 99 5.90 -10.65 -22.33
C LEU A 99 5.27 -9.27 -22.59
N ALA A 100 4.06 -9.28 -23.11
CA ALA A 100 3.29 -8.06 -23.34
C ALA A 100 2.50 -7.71 -22.08
N LEU A 101 2.54 -6.44 -21.70
CA LEU A 101 1.82 -5.87 -20.58
C LEU A 101 0.71 -4.94 -21.07
N ARG A 102 -0.23 -4.62 -20.18
CA ARG A 102 -1.27 -3.61 -20.38
C ARG A 102 -1.71 -3.02 -19.03
N ASP A 103 -2.11 -1.75 -19.03
CA ASP A 103 -2.79 -1.15 -17.89
C ASP A 103 -4.30 -1.44 -17.96
N VAL A 104 -4.84 -2.03 -16.90
CA VAL A 104 -6.26 -2.39 -16.76
C VAL A 104 -6.95 -1.64 -15.63
N ALA A 105 -6.35 -0.57 -15.08
CA ALA A 105 -6.92 0.15 -13.94
C ALA A 105 -8.36 0.62 -14.17
N ALA A 106 -8.65 1.16 -15.35
CA ALA A 106 -9.98 1.61 -15.73
C ALA A 106 -10.97 0.44 -15.91
N GLU A 107 -10.55 -0.64 -16.58
CA GLU A 107 -11.33 -1.88 -16.74
C GLU A 107 -11.70 -2.49 -15.38
N ALA A 108 -10.73 -2.52 -14.46
CA ALA A 108 -10.88 -3.09 -13.13
C ALA A 108 -11.61 -2.15 -12.15
N GLY A 109 -11.77 -0.87 -12.46
CA GLY A 109 -12.45 0.10 -11.59
C GLY A 109 -11.57 0.62 -10.43
N VAL A 110 -10.25 0.54 -10.57
CA VAL A 110 -9.26 1.07 -9.60
C VAL A 110 -8.53 2.31 -10.11
N SER A 111 -8.80 2.77 -11.34
CA SER A 111 -8.28 4.03 -11.91
C SER A 111 -8.89 5.23 -11.20
N LYS A 112 -8.47 5.46 -9.96
CA LYS A 112 -8.91 6.58 -9.14
C LYS A 112 -7.88 7.68 -9.15
N TYR A 113 -8.42 8.89 -9.18
CA TYR A 113 -7.72 10.09 -8.78
C TYR A 113 -7.93 10.25 -7.28
N THR A 114 -6.97 10.82 -6.60
CA THR A 114 -7.11 11.27 -5.20
C THR A 114 -8.03 12.51 -5.06
N ALA A 115 -8.90 12.77 -6.05
CA ALA A 115 -9.98 13.77 -6.08
C ALA A 115 -11.27 13.22 -6.79
N PRO A 116 -12.50 13.66 -6.44
CA PRO A 116 -13.75 12.94 -6.81
C PRO A 116 -14.28 13.26 -8.22
N PRO A 117 -15.04 12.35 -8.89
CA PRO A 117 -16.53 12.38 -8.80
C PRO A 117 -17.28 11.01 -8.70
N PHE A 118 -18.61 11.09 -8.48
CA PHE A 118 -19.61 10.13 -7.93
C PHE A 118 -19.97 8.83 -8.74
N PRO A 119 -20.67 7.83 -8.12
CA PRO A 119 -20.63 6.41 -8.54
C PRO A 119 -21.93 5.84 -9.16
N ALA A 120 -21.82 4.66 -9.80
CA ALA A 120 -22.96 3.76 -10.11
C ALA A 120 -22.67 2.28 -9.69
N ARG A 121 -23.75 1.54 -9.36
CA ARG A 121 -23.86 0.34 -8.49
C ARG A 121 -23.68 -1.05 -9.16
N GLN A 122 -23.54 -2.07 -8.30
CA GLN A 122 -23.13 -3.50 -8.44
C GLN A 122 -24.24 -4.55 -8.73
N ALA A 123 -23.83 -5.81 -9.00
CA ALA A 123 -24.46 -7.08 -8.56
C ALA A 123 -23.41 -8.25 -8.48
N PRO A 124 -23.65 -9.38 -7.75
CA PRO A 124 -22.60 -10.24 -7.14
C PRO A 124 -22.50 -11.72 -7.63
N GLN A 125 -21.40 -12.46 -7.29
CA GLN A 125 -21.38 -13.79 -6.58
C GLN A 125 -20.03 -14.61 -6.65
N HIS A 126 -19.47 -14.92 -5.46
CA HIS A 126 -18.75 -16.11 -4.88
C HIS A 126 -17.53 -16.88 -5.50
N TYR A 127 -16.77 -17.54 -4.58
CA TYR A 127 -15.62 -18.51 -4.66
C TYR A 127 -14.18 -17.95 -4.34
N PRO A 128 -13.10 -18.76 -4.12
CA PRO A 128 -12.31 -18.94 -2.88
C PRO A 128 -10.90 -18.23 -2.84
N ALA A 129 -9.95 -18.63 -1.96
CA ALA A 129 -8.91 -17.77 -1.31
C ALA A 129 -7.51 -17.61 -1.94
N ALA A 130 -6.91 -16.42 -1.72
CA ALA A 130 -5.59 -15.96 -2.19
C ALA A 130 -4.74 -15.29 -1.06
N PRO A 131 -3.38 -15.26 -1.19
CA PRO A 131 -2.45 -14.76 -0.17
C PRO A 131 -2.20 -13.22 -0.16
N ILE A 132 -1.70 -12.70 0.96
CA ILE A 132 -1.42 -11.27 1.27
C ILE A 132 -0.02 -10.84 0.77
N VAL A 133 0.10 -9.64 0.19
CA VAL A 133 1.40 -9.00 -0.20
C VAL A 133 1.37 -7.49 0.13
N THR A 134 2.43 -6.97 0.75
CA THR A 134 2.60 -5.55 1.11
C THR A 134 3.96 -5.03 0.62
N VAL A 135 4.04 -3.82 0.05
CA VAL A 135 5.30 -3.11 -0.28
C VAL A 135 5.18 -1.62 0.07
N HIS A 136 6.23 -1.04 0.66
CA HIS A 136 6.31 0.39 1.03
C HIS A 136 7.50 1.07 0.32
N ASP A 137 7.37 2.35 -0.01
CA ASP A 137 8.51 3.21 -0.39
C ASP A 137 8.73 4.38 0.60
N THR A 138 9.91 5.01 0.49
CA THR A 138 10.72 5.63 1.54
C THR A 138 11.12 7.08 1.28
N TRP A 139 10.81 7.66 0.12
CA TRP A 139 11.43 8.92 -0.26
C TRP A 139 10.52 10.14 -0.09
N THR A 140 11.10 11.23 0.40
CA THR A 140 10.62 12.61 0.16
C THR A 140 11.83 13.52 0.14
N SER A 141 12.07 14.23 -0.96
CA SER A 141 13.03 15.34 -0.93
C SER A 141 12.55 16.45 0.01
N GLY A 142 13.51 17.20 0.53
CA GLY A 142 13.24 18.33 1.40
C GLY A 142 12.53 19.45 0.65
N TRP A 143 11.38 19.86 1.18
CA TRP A 143 10.62 21.04 0.77
C TRP A 143 11.54 22.26 0.56
N LYS A 144 11.82 22.61 -0.70
CA LYS A 144 12.19 23.96 -1.08
C LYS A 144 10.95 24.61 -1.66
N THR A 145 10.27 25.42 -0.86
CA THR A 145 9.31 26.40 -1.37
C THR A 145 10.08 27.37 -2.28
N SER A 146 10.01 27.21 -3.60
CA SER A 146 10.16 28.34 -4.51
C SER A 146 8.88 29.18 -4.37
N PRO A 147 8.96 30.48 -4.04
CA PRO A 147 7.78 31.31 -3.80
C PRO A 147 6.90 31.54 -5.04
N ASP A 148 7.37 31.19 -6.23
CA ASP A 148 6.80 31.66 -7.47
C ASP A 148 6.50 30.49 -8.40
N THR A 149 5.21 30.31 -8.69
CA THR A 149 4.57 29.37 -9.66
C THR A 149 4.09 28.00 -9.14
N LEU A 150 3.10 28.02 -8.24
CA LEU A 150 1.84 27.24 -8.30
C LEU A 150 1.10 27.47 -6.98
N SER A 151 0.05 28.28 -7.00
CA SER A 151 -0.73 28.61 -5.81
C SER A 151 -1.49 27.39 -5.28
N GLY A 152 -0.98 26.78 -4.21
CA GLY A 152 -1.81 26.41 -3.06
C GLY A 152 -2.60 25.09 -3.07
N MET A 153 -2.11 24.01 -3.69
CA MET A 153 -2.60 22.66 -3.38
C MET A 153 -1.45 21.68 -3.25
N ASP A 154 -1.32 21.13 -2.04
CA ASP A 154 -0.35 20.09 -1.72
C ASP A 154 -0.75 18.79 -2.46
N PRO A 155 0.14 18.21 -3.28
CA PRO A 155 -0.23 17.08 -4.11
C PRO A 155 -0.68 15.87 -3.27
N LYS A 156 -1.60 15.09 -3.85
CA LYS A 156 -2.35 14.02 -3.19
C LYS A 156 -1.89 12.69 -3.76
N GLY A 157 -1.69 11.67 -2.93
CA GLY A 157 -1.28 10.37 -3.50
C GLY A 157 -1.28 9.25 -2.50
N GLY A 158 -1.40 8.03 -3.03
CA GLY A 158 -1.27 6.83 -2.23
C GLY A 158 0.16 6.68 -1.71
N ARG A 159 0.28 6.34 -0.43
CA ARG A 159 1.57 6.25 0.28
C ARG A 159 1.86 4.79 0.64
N GLY A 160 0.92 4.13 1.30
CA GLY A 160 0.99 2.70 1.60
C GLY A 160 -0.10 1.92 0.87
N VAL A 161 0.29 0.82 0.23
CA VAL A 161 -0.64 -0.16 -0.33
C VAL A 161 -0.47 -1.50 0.39
N SER A 162 -1.57 -2.12 0.76
CA SER A 162 -1.61 -3.52 1.18
C SER A 162 -2.72 -4.28 0.47
N VAL A 163 -2.44 -5.54 0.13
CA VAL A 163 -3.37 -6.41 -0.59
C VAL A 163 -3.67 -7.64 0.25
N GLY A 164 -4.95 -7.94 0.46
CA GLY A 164 -5.37 -9.10 1.25
C GLY A 164 -6.89 -9.30 1.23
N PRO A 165 -7.40 -10.37 1.85
CA PRO A 165 -8.83 -10.62 2.01
C PRO A 165 -9.41 -9.74 3.13
N ILE A 166 -9.52 -8.43 2.86
CA ILE A 166 -9.90 -7.42 3.86
C ILE A 166 -11.42 -7.41 4.07
N LEU A 167 -12.19 -7.29 2.99
CA LEU A 167 -13.66 -7.33 2.97
C LEU A 167 -14.17 -8.64 2.36
N SER A 168 -13.38 -9.18 1.44
CA SER A 168 -13.56 -10.47 0.82
C SER A 168 -13.08 -11.54 1.78
N SER A 169 -13.75 -12.70 1.79
CA SER A 169 -13.29 -13.86 2.56
C SER A 169 -11.93 -14.39 2.08
N SER A 170 -11.52 -14.03 0.87
CA SER A 170 -10.66 -14.89 0.07
C SER A 170 -10.01 -14.17 -1.11
N ALA A 171 -10.73 -13.27 -1.78
CA ALA A 171 -10.20 -12.49 -2.90
C ALA A 171 -9.24 -11.38 -2.44
N SER A 172 -8.32 -10.98 -3.31
CA SER A 172 -7.46 -9.82 -3.09
C SER A 172 -8.28 -8.54 -3.14
N ASP A 173 -8.54 -7.92 -1.98
CA ASP A 173 -8.92 -6.51 -1.87
C ASP A 173 -7.64 -5.65 -1.76
N ILE A 174 -7.77 -4.36 -2.04
CA ILE A 174 -6.65 -3.41 -1.99
C ILE A 174 -7.01 -2.30 -1.02
N PHE A 175 -6.16 -2.06 -0.02
CA PHE A 175 -6.25 -0.88 0.83
C PHE A 175 -5.08 0.05 0.53
N CYS A 176 -5.40 1.33 0.31
CA CYS A 176 -4.43 2.38 0.04
C CYS A 176 -4.63 3.50 1.04
N ASP A 177 -3.62 3.76 1.86
CA ASP A 177 -3.59 4.98 2.66
C ASP A 177 -3.12 6.15 1.79
N ASN A 178 -3.77 7.31 1.95
CA ASN A 178 -3.62 8.44 1.05
C ASN A 178 -3.14 9.69 1.80
N GLU A 179 -2.31 10.47 1.13
CA GLU A 179 -1.95 11.81 1.56
C GLU A 179 -2.95 12.84 0.99
N ASN A 180 -3.37 13.80 1.82
CA ASN A 180 -4.19 14.94 1.39
C ASN A 180 -5.57 14.53 0.80
N GLY A 181 -6.10 13.37 1.19
CA GLY A 181 -7.38 12.85 0.70
C GLY A 181 -7.82 11.57 1.44
N PRO A 182 -9.03 11.08 1.15
CA PRO A 182 -9.53 9.85 1.77
C PRO A 182 -8.74 8.63 1.32
N ASN A 183 -8.50 7.69 2.22
CA ASN A 183 -7.99 6.36 1.91
C ASN A 183 -8.95 5.61 0.97
N PHE A 184 -8.41 4.66 0.22
CA PHE A 184 -9.19 3.76 -0.64
C PHE A 184 -9.21 2.35 -0.08
N LEU A 185 -10.37 1.69 -0.23
CA LEU A 185 -10.53 0.27 0.06
C LEU A 185 -11.29 -0.36 -1.10
N PHE A 186 -10.55 -0.87 -2.07
CA PHE A 186 -11.11 -1.51 -3.25
C PHE A 186 -11.51 -2.94 -2.91
N HIS A 187 -12.81 -3.14 -2.73
CA HIS A 187 -13.40 -4.46 -2.58
C HIS A 187 -13.47 -5.17 -3.94
N ASN A 188 -12.88 -6.35 -4.03
CA ASN A 188 -12.97 -7.20 -5.21
C ASN A 188 -14.35 -7.85 -5.29
N ARG A 189 -15.05 -7.68 -6.42
CA ARG A 189 -16.41 -8.20 -6.62
C ARG A 189 -16.45 -9.69 -6.96
N GLY A 190 -15.29 -10.33 -7.15
CA GLY A 190 -15.12 -11.73 -7.53
C GLY A 190 -15.00 -11.97 -9.04
N ASP A 191 -15.28 -10.96 -9.87
CA ASP A 191 -15.13 -11.01 -11.33
C ASP A 191 -13.82 -10.33 -11.80
N GLY A 192 -12.95 -9.95 -10.86
CA GLY A 192 -11.73 -9.18 -11.11
C GLY A 192 -11.94 -7.68 -11.26
N THR A 193 -13.16 -7.18 -11.06
CA THR A 193 -13.47 -5.76 -10.91
C THR A 193 -13.60 -5.36 -9.45
N PHE A 194 -13.45 -4.06 -9.19
CA PHE A 194 -13.41 -3.51 -7.85
C PHE A 194 -14.50 -2.45 -7.61
N VAL A 195 -14.73 -2.16 -6.34
CA VAL A 195 -15.55 -1.04 -5.88
C VAL A 195 -14.90 -0.43 -4.66
N ASP A 196 -14.75 0.89 -4.67
CA ASP A 196 -14.28 1.60 -3.49
C ASP A 196 -15.36 1.54 -2.39
N ALA A 197 -14.99 0.95 -1.27
CA ALA A 197 -15.81 0.70 -0.11
C ALA A 197 -15.34 1.45 1.14
N ALA A 198 -14.28 2.27 1.08
CA ALA A 198 -13.61 2.87 2.24
C ALA A 198 -14.58 3.61 3.17
N ALA A 199 -15.34 4.56 2.62
CA ALA A 199 -16.31 5.35 3.38
C ALA A 199 -17.43 4.48 3.96
N SER A 200 -17.87 3.46 3.22
CA SER A 200 -18.92 2.56 3.68
C SER A 200 -18.43 1.63 4.79
N ALA A 201 -17.14 1.26 4.77
CA ALA A 201 -16.50 0.41 5.77
C ALA A 201 -16.02 1.20 7.01
N GLY A 202 -15.87 2.52 6.88
CA GLY A 202 -15.48 3.44 7.96
C GLY A 202 -13.98 3.65 8.09
N VAL A 203 -13.23 3.51 6.99
CA VAL A 203 -11.75 3.59 6.97
C VAL A 203 -11.21 4.62 5.96
N ASP A 204 -12.07 5.51 5.47
CA ASP A 204 -11.70 6.56 4.50
C ASP A 204 -10.87 7.69 5.10
N ASP A 205 -10.93 7.93 6.42
CA ASP A 205 -10.08 8.89 7.18
C ASP A 205 -9.72 10.19 6.42
N PRO A 206 -10.72 10.93 5.89
CA PRO A 206 -10.55 11.95 4.84
C PRO A 206 -9.75 13.19 5.23
N HIS A 207 -9.39 13.32 6.50
CA HIS A 207 -8.72 14.50 7.08
C HIS A 207 -7.32 14.18 7.60
N GLN A 208 -6.81 12.98 7.29
CA GLN A 208 -5.48 12.55 7.70
C GLN A 208 -4.56 12.35 6.50
N HIS A 209 -3.30 12.10 6.79
CA HIS A 209 -2.25 11.92 5.79
C HIS A 209 -1.62 10.55 6.01
N GLY A 210 -2.18 9.53 5.38
CA GLY A 210 -1.75 8.14 5.49
C GLY A 210 -0.27 7.95 5.19
N ARG A 211 0.37 7.07 5.97
CA ARG A 211 1.78 6.70 5.90
C ARG A 211 1.98 5.27 6.39
N GLY A 212 2.11 4.36 5.43
CA GLY A 212 2.43 2.97 5.71
C GLY A 212 1.27 2.24 6.37
N VAL A 213 0.97 1.06 5.84
CA VAL A 213 -0.14 0.21 6.27
C VAL A 213 0.33 -1.23 6.38
N ALA A 214 -0.08 -1.91 7.44
CA ALA A 214 0.06 -3.35 7.54
C ALA A 214 -1.31 -4.00 7.79
N LEU A 215 -1.45 -5.23 7.30
CA LEU A 215 -2.61 -6.09 7.51
C LEU A 215 -2.19 -7.26 8.38
N ALA A 216 -2.99 -7.57 9.40
CA ALA A 216 -2.78 -8.74 10.24
C ALA A 216 -4.08 -9.14 10.94
N ASP A 217 -4.07 -10.23 11.68
CA ASP A 217 -5.19 -10.63 12.56
C ASP A 217 -4.77 -10.34 14.01
N PHE A 218 -5.01 -9.11 14.47
CA PHE A 218 -4.46 -8.59 15.73
C PHE A 218 -5.17 -9.14 16.97
N ASN A 219 -6.38 -9.68 16.80
CA ASN A 219 -7.14 -10.30 17.88
C ASN A 219 -7.29 -11.83 17.71
N ARG A 220 -6.70 -12.42 16.65
CA ARG A 220 -6.77 -13.84 16.28
C ARG A 220 -8.19 -14.35 16.07
N ASP A 221 -9.08 -13.51 15.54
CA ASP A 221 -10.46 -13.87 15.27
C ASP A 221 -10.69 -14.44 13.86
N GLY A 222 -9.60 -14.60 13.09
CA GLY A 222 -9.59 -15.10 11.72
C GLY A 222 -9.96 -14.05 10.68
N LYS A 223 -10.09 -12.77 11.06
CA LYS A 223 -10.36 -11.67 10.15
C LYS A 223 -9.13 -10.78 9.97
N VAL A 224 -9.09 -10.09 8.83
CA VAL A 224 -8.01 -9.18 8.50
C VAL A 224 -8.32 -7.79 9.05
N ASP A 225 -7.49 -7.36 10.00
CA ASP A 225 -7.47 -6.05 10.61
C ASP A 225 -6.50 -5.12 9.86
N ILE A 226 -6.59 -3.82 10.13
CA ILE A 226 -5.79 -2.79 9.45
C ILE A 226 -5.07 -1.93 10.49
N VAL A 227 -3.76 -1.78 10.35
CA VAL A 227 -2.99 -0.78 11.10
C VAL A 227 -2.30 0.15 10.12
N TYR A 228 -2.38 1.46 10.36
CA TYR A 228 -1.64 2.42 9.55
C TYR A 228 -1.25 3.68 10.32
N GLY A 229 -0.22 4.34 9.82
CA GLY A 229 0.33 5.57 10.36
C GLY A 229 -0.27 6.78 9.67
N ASN A 230 -0.35 7.89 10.39
CA ASN A 230 -0.75 9.19 9.84
C ASN A 230 0.34 10.21 10.12
N TRP A 231 0.82 10.92 9.09
CA TRP A 231 1.86 11.93 9.21
C TRP A 231 1.41 13.08 10.12
N ASN A 232 2.03 13.20 11.29
CA ASN A 232 1.66 14.16 12.34
C ASN A 232 0.16 14.13 12.71
N GLY A 233 -0.50 13.00 12.44
CA GLY A 233 -1.89 12.74 12.77
C GLY A 233 -2.02 11.48 13.63
N PRO A 234 -3.21 11.22 14.20
CA PRO A 234 -3.43 10.04 15.02
C PRO A 234 -3.29 8.75 14.22
N HIS A 235 -2.42 7.83 14.66
CA HIS A 235 -2.30 6.49 14.09
C HIS A 235 -3.56 5.66 14.37
N ARG A 236 -3.82 4.66 13.52
CA ARG A 236 -5.04 3.84 13.59
C ARG A 236 -4.70 2.38 13.77
N LEU A 237 -5.52 1.69 14.56
CA LEU A 237 -5.56 0.23 14.64
C LEU A 237 -7.02 -0.20 14.59
N TYR A 238 -7.43 -0.76 13.46
CA TYR A 238 -8.82 -1.10 13.17
C TYR A 238 -9.03 -2.61 13.26
N LEU A 239 -9.90 -3.04 14.17
CA LEU A 239 -10.40 -4.41 14.17
C LEU A 239 -11.56 -4.59 13.20
N GLN A 240 -11.55 -5.69 12.45
CA GLN A 240 -12.60 -6.07 11.56
C GLN A 240 -13.80 -6.65 12.32
N MET A 241 -14.92 -5.95 12.19
CA MET A 241 -16.20 -6.34 12.74
C MET A 241 -17.11 -6.81 11.60
N SER A 242 -17.74 -7.97 11.75
CA SER A 242 -18.79 -8.43 10.83
C SER A 242 -20.11 -8.54 11.59
N ALA A 243 -21.09 -7.74 11.20
CA ALA A 243 -22.45 -7.81 11.73
C ALA A 243 -23.44 -7.87 10.56
N HIS A 244 -24.32 -8.88 10.57
CA HIS A 244 -25.35 -9.07 9.54
C HIS A 244 -24.80 -9.08 8.09
N GLY A 245 -23.63 -9.70 7.89
CA GLY A 245 -23.00 -9.80 6.56
C GLY A 245 -22.40 -8.50 6.03
N LYS A 246 -22.28 -7.46 6.86
CA LYS A 246 -21.56 -6.23 6.53
C LYS A 246 -20.29 -6.15 7.36
N VAL A 247 -19.17 -6.00 6.66
CA VAL A 247 -17.88 -5.72 7.27
C VAL A 247 -17.78 -4.23 7.59
N ARG A 248 -17.29 -3.92 8.78
CA ARG A 248 -17.00 -2.59 9.32
C ARG A 248 -15.71 -2.66 10.11
N PHE A 249 -15.11 -1.52 10.34
CA PHE A 249 -13.90 -1.42 11.15
C PHE A 249 -14.16 -0.57 12.38
N ARG A 250 -13.56 -0.98 13.52
CA ARG A 250 -13.61 -0.23 14.77
C ARG A 250 -12.18 0.11 15.19
N ASP A 251 -11.89 1.40 15.34
CA ASP A 251 -10.60 1.88 15.84
C ASP A 251 -10.47 1.50 17.32
N ILE A 252 -9.41 0.78 17.66
CA ILE A 252 -9.06 0.38 19.02
C ILE A 252 -7.75 1.02 19.49
N ALA A 253 -7.17 1.95 18.72
CA ALA A 253 -5.94 2.62 19.10
C ALA A 253 -6.06 3.27 20.48
N SER A 254 -5.13 2.94 21.38
CA SER A 254 -5.03 3.58 22.69
C SER A 254 -4.54 5.02 22.55
N PRO A 255 -4.75 5.92 23.54
CA PRO A 255 -4.24 7.29 23.48
C PRO A 255 -2.73 7.39 23.24
N LYS A 256 -1.96 6.41 23.73
CA LYS A 256 -0.51 6.33 23.45
C LYS A 256 -0.25 5.89 22.01
N PHE A 257 -0.95 4.85 21.54
CA PHE A 257 -0.79 4.34 20.18
C PHE A 257 -1.16 5.39 19.13
N SER A 258 -2.28 6.09 19.33
CA SER A 258 -2.76 7.15 18.44
C SER A 258 -2.01 8.48 18.57
N MET A 259 -0.94 8.55 19.37
CA MET A 259 -0.21 9.80 19.55
C MET A 259 0.49 10.21 18.24
N PRO A 260 0.26 11.42 17.72
CA PRO A 260 0.83 11.86 16.44
C PRO A 260 2.36 11.80 16.39
N SER A 261 2.89 11.38 15.25
CA SER A 261 4.32 11.42 14.93
C SER A 261 4.56 11.59 13.42
N PRO A 262 5.75 12.03 12.99
CA PRO A 262 6.17 12.03 11.58
C PRO A 262 6.50 10.59 11.10
N VAL A 263 5.54 9.68 11.21
CA VAL A 263 5.66 8.29 10.77
C VAL A 263 5.88 8.18 9.26
N ARG A 264 6.73 7.26 8.84
CA ARG A 264 6.98 6.91 7.44
C ARG A 264 6.40 5.57 7.07
N THR A 265 6.63 4.58 7.92
CA THR A 265 6.25 3.21 7.64
C THR A 265 5.79 2.54 8.92
N VAL A 266 4.82 1.65 8.74
CA VAL A 266 4.27 0.80 9.76
C VAL A 266 4.55 -0.63 9.35
N ILE A 267 5.15 -1.40 10.26
CA ILE A 267 5.41 -2.82 10.07
C ILE A 267 4.68 -3.55 11.18
N ALA A 268 3.97 -4.62 10.84
CA ALA A 268 3.39 -5.54 11.81
C ALA A 268 3.96 -6.94 11.61
N ALA A 269 4.54 -7.50 12.66
CA ALA A 269 5.10 -8.85 12.68
C ALA A 269 5.29 -9.31 14.12
N ASP A 270 5.37 -10.64 14.31
CA ASP A 270 5.85 -11.24 15.55
C ASP A 270 7.39 -11.20 15.52
N PHE A 271 7.99 -10.17 16.14
CA PHE A 271 9.43 -9.92 16.02
C PHE A 271 10.26 -10.79 16.95
N ASP A 272 9.70 -11.22 18.08
CA ASP A 272 10.40 -12.02 19.09
C ASP A 272 9.94 -13.49 19.12
N ASN A 273 9.04 -13.88 18.22
CA ASN A 273 8.44 -15.22 18.09
C ASN A 273 7.64 -15.65 19.33
N ASP A 274 7.01 -14.70 20.04
CA ASP A 274 6.14 -14.98 21.19
C ASP A 274 4.67 -15.26 20.79
N GLN A 275 4.40 -15.27 19.48
CA GLN A 275 3.10 -15.41 18.81
C GLN A 275 2.20 -14.18 18.90
N GLU A 276 2.49 -13.19 19.74
CA GLU A 276 1.81 -11.91 19.71
C GLU A 276 2.39 -11.05 18.58
N LEU A 277 1.58 -10.12 18.06
CA LEU A 277 2.05 -9.25 16.98
C LEU A 277 2.58 -7.95 17.58
N GLU A 278 3.75 -7.53 17.11
CA GLU A 278 4.24 -6.18 17.31
C GLU A 278 3.89 -5.27 16.13
N VAL A 279 3.67 -4.00 16.44
CA VAL A 279 3.58 -2.90 15.47
C VAL A 279 4.74 -1.95 15.71
N PHE A 280 5.57 -1.77 14.68
CA PHE A 280 6.67 -0.82 14.68
C PHE A 280 6.34 0.38 13.79
N PHE A 281 6.42 1.58 14.37
CA PHE A 281 6.32 2.85 13.68
C PHE A 281 7.73 3.42 13.47
N ASN A 282 8.16 3.46 12.21
CA ASN A 282 9.38 4.15 11.82
C ASN A 282 9.08 5.65 11.65
N ASN A 283 9.72 6.50 12.44
CA ASN A 283 9.55 7.94 12.45
C ASN A 283 10.71 8.65 11.75
N PHE A 284 10.41 9.78 11.13
CA PHE A 284 11.38 10.59 10.41
C PHE A 284 11.68 11.90 11.14
N ALA A 285 12.91 12.02 11.65
CA ALA A 285 13.38 13.24 12.28
C ALA A 285 13.91 14.24 11.23
N HIS A 286 13.06 15.14 10.72
CA HIS A 286 13.51 16.22 9.81
C HIS A 286 13.95 17.50 10.54
N ARG A 287 13.13 17.96 11.50
CA ARG A 287 13.27 19.28 12.15
C ARG A 287 13.31 19.22 13.68
N SER A 288 12.89 18.09 14.23
CA SER A 288 12.89 17.77 15.65
C SER A 288 13.15 16.29 15.81
N SER A 289 13.64 15.90 17.00
CA SER A 289 13.73 14.50 17.36
C SER A 289 12.34 13.85 17.34
N SER A 290 12.25 12.66 16.75
CA SER A 290 11.07 11.81 16.84
C SER A 290 11.53 10.36 16.84
N ALA A 291 11.43 9.74 18.02
CA ALA A 291 11.83 8.35 18.20
C ALA A 291 10.87 7.39 17.51
N ASN A 292 11.41 6.32 16.93
CA ASN A 292 10.61 5.17 16.53
C ASN A 292 9.85 4.59 17.73
N ARG A 293 8.74 3.91 17.45
CA ARG A 293 7.85 3.39 18.49
C ARG A 293 7.50 1.95 18.20
N LEU A 294 7.48 1.12 19.24
CA LEU A 294 7.16 -0.29 19.16
C LEU A 294 6.02 -0.59 20.12
N PHE A 295 5.03 -1.34 19.66
CA PHE A 295 3.90 -1.76 20.47
C PHE A 295 3.66 -3.25 20.32
N ARG A 296 3.38 -3.94 21.42
CA ARG A 296 2.85 -5.30 21.40
C ARG A 296 1.34 -5.26 21.49
N ILE A 297 0.69 -6.08 20.66
CA ILE A 297 -0.76 -6.26 20.66
C ILE A 297 -1.05 -7.61 21.32
N ILE A 298 -1.44 -7.57 22.59
CA ILE A 298 -1.62 -8.76 23.44
C ILE A 298 -3.08 -9.18 23.42
N ARG A 299 -3.34 -10.41 22.98
CA ARG A 299 -4.69 -10.97 22.95
C ARG A 299 -5.38 -11.01 24.32
N ARG A 300 -6.70 -10.91 24.30
CA ARG A 300 -7.55 -11.12 25.47
C ARG A 300 -8.75 -11.99 25.09
N GLU A 301 -9.04 -13.00 25.93
CA GLU A 301 -10.10 -13.98 25.65
C GLU A 301 -11.50 -13.34 25.57
N HIS A 302 -11.73 -12.26 26.32
CA HIS A 302 -13.03 -11.58 26.44
C HIS A 302 -12.90 -10.06 26.35
N GLY A 303 -12.31 -9.56 25.26
CA GLY A 303 -12.28 -8.12 25.00
C GLY A 303 -11.29 -7.75 23.91
N ASP A 304 -11.14 -6.44 23.73
CA ASP A 304 -10.14 -5.88 22.82
C ASP A 304 -8.73 -6.26 23.29
N PRO A 305 -7.78 -6.46 22.37
CA PRO A 305 -6.40 -6.73 22.73
C PRO A 305 -5.83 -5.56 23.55
N LEU A 306 -4.93 -5.88 24.47
CA LEU A 306 -4.16 -4.87 25.19
C LEU A 306 -3.03 -4.37 24.29
N ILE A 307 -2.87 -3.05 24.23
CA ILE A 307 -1.80 -2.40 23.46
C ILE A 307 -0.75 -1.90 24.45
N GLU A 308 0.41 -2.54 24.46
CA GLU A 308 1.54 -2.21 25.33
C GLU A 308 2.67 -1.56 24.52
N GLU A 309 3.11 -0.37 24.91
CA GLU A 309 4.29 0.27 24.31
C GLU A 309 5.56 -0.33 24.88
N LEU A 310 6.43 -0.83 24.02
CA LEU A 310 7.70 -1.45 24.36
C LEU A 310 8.85 -0.44 24.18
N ASN A 311 9.99 -0.73 24.82
CA ASN A 311 11.24 -0.03 24.52
C ASN A 311 11.90 -0.69 23.30
N PRO A 312 12.03 0.01 22.14
CA PRO A 312 12.65 -0.54 20.95
C PRO A 312 14.18 -0.67 21.04
N GLY A 313 14.80 -0.22 22.14
CA GLY A 313 16.25 -0.29 22.33
C GLY A 313 16.99 0.57 21.33
N ASP A 314 17.98 -0.01 20.64
CA ASP A 314 18.79 0.69 19.64
C ASP A 314 17.95 1.22 18.48
N ALA A 315 16.82 0.56 18.18
CA ALA A 315 15.88 1.00 17.16
C ALA A 315 15.09 2.26 17.55
N LEU A 316 15.29 2.85 18.74
CA LEU A 316 14.65 4.11 19.14
C LEU A 316 14.97 5.26 18.17
N GLU A 317 16.21 5.30 17.66
CA GLU A 317 16.75 6.27 16.69
C GLU A 317 16.06 7.65 16.70
N PRO A 318 16.13 8.41 17.82
CA PRO A 318 15.38 9.65 18.01
C PRO A 318 15.76 10.78 17.04
N GLU A 319 16.94 10.70 16.44
CA GLU A 319 17.46 11.63 15.44
C GLU A 319 17.57 10.98 14.05
N GLY A 320 17.09 9.73 13.92
CA GLY A 320 17.13 8.96 12.70
C GLY A 320 16.26 9.58 11.61
N ARG A 321 16.78 9.58 10.38
CA ARG A 321 16.04 10.01 9.19
C ARG A 321 15.30 8.85 8.52
N GLY A 322 14.89 7.85 9.32
CA GLY A 322 14.25 6.58 8.93
C GLY A 322 14.00 6.38 7.44
N THR A 323 14.79 5.52 6.81
CA THR A 323 14.54 5.02 5.44
C THR A 323 13.89 3.65 5.55
N ALA A 324 12.66 3.48 5.07
CA ALA A 324 11.91 2.25 5.31
C ALA A 324 12.29 1.09 4.38
N LEU A 325 13.15 0.19 4.82
CA LEU A 325 13.41 -1.05 4.09
C LEU A 325 13.40 -2.24 5.05
N PRO A 326 12.30 -3.00 5.11
CA PRO A 326 12.36 -4.39 5.50
C PRO A 326 12.41 -5.27 4.24
N LEU A 327 13.57 -5.87 3.97
CA LEU A 327 13.65 -7.11 3.22
C LEU A 327 12.95 -8.19 4.05
N ALA A 328 11.77 -8.65 3.62
CA ALA A 328 11.18 -9.88 4.14
C ALA A 328 12.00 -11.08 3.64
N GLY A 329 13.15 -11.33 4.26
CA GLY A 329 13.87 -12.57 4.12
C GLY A 329 13.15 -13.65 4.91
N MET A 330 12.49 -14.58 4.24
CA MET A 330 12.15 -15.87 4.84
C MET A 330 13.46 -16.49 5.33
N MET A 331 13.70 -16.54 6.64
CA MET A 331 14.71 -17.44 7.20
C MET A 331 14.33 -18.84 6.73
N GLN A 332 15.15 -19.40 5.84
CA GLN A 332 15.11 -20.84 5.60
C GLN A 332 15.32 -21.55 6.95
N PRO A 333 14.60 -22.64 7.24
CA PRO A 333 14.99 -23.47 8.37
C PRO A 333 16.42 -23.97 8.12
N ALA A 334 17.30 -23.74 9.09
CA ALA A 334 18.65 -24.31 9.08
C ALA A 334 18.56 -25.85 9.01
N PRO A 335 19.52 -26.52 8.34
CA PRO A 335 19.48 -27.96 8.07
C PRO A 335 19.48 -28.87 9.30
#